data_AF-A0A538AIJ9-F1
#
_entry.id   AF-A0A538AIJ9-F1
#
_cell.length_a   1.000
_cell.length_b   1.000
_cell.length_c   1.000
_cell.angle_alpha   90.00
_cell.angle_beta   90.00
_cell.angle_gamma   90.00
#
_symmetry.space_group_name_H-M   'P 1'
#
loop_
_entity.id
_entity.type
_entity.pdbx_description
1 polymer ?
#
loop_
_entity_poly.entity_id
_entity_poly.type
_entity_poly.pdbx_seq_one_letter_code
_entity_poly.pdbx_strand_id
1 'polypeptide(L)'
;MDRLRELGWVEGQNLKVERAYGDGREDRLPALAEELVRRRVDVIWALGPPSAVATARATRTIPIVFWGVSFPVELGLVRRSGASRGVYWP
;
A
#
# COMPACT_ATOMS: atom_id res chain seq x y z
N MET A 1 5.27 15.23 1.79
CA MET A 1 6.14 15.08 0.61
C MET A 1 7.56 15.56 0.86
N ASP A 2 7.78 16.41 1.87
CA ASP A 2 9.09 17.01 2.12
C ASP A 2 10.16 15.97 2.47
N ARG A 3 9.79 14.94 3.26
CA ARG A 3 10.72 13.83 3.54
C ARG A 3 11.17 13.07 2.28
N LEU A 4 10.29 12.87 1.29
CA LEU A 4 10.68 12.22 0.03
C LEU A 4 11.64 13.12 -0.75
N ARG A 5 11.40 14.44 -0.78
CA ARG A 5 12.31 15.40 -1.41
C ARG A 5 13.67 15.47 -0.73
N GLU A 6 13.72 15.44 0.60
CA GLU A 6 14.98 15.36 1.38
C GLU A 6 15.79 14.11 1.02
N LEU A 7 15.11 13.01 0.69
CA LEU A 7 15.71 11.77 0.22
C LEU A 7 16.01 11.77 -1.28
N GLY A 8 15.82 12.90 -1.96
CA GLY A 8 16.08 13.08 -3.39
C GLY A 8 14.94 12.65 -4.32
N TRP A 9 13.78 12.25 -3.81
CA TRP A 9 12.60 11.89 -4.60
C TRP A 9 11.69 13.10 -4.82
N VAL A 10 11.68 13.61 -6.04
CA VAL A 10 10.97 14.82 -6.45
C VAL A 10 9.91 14.48 -7.49
N GLU A 11 8.65 14.74 -7.14
CA GLU A 11 7.51 14.51 -8.02
C GLU A 11 7.64 15.30 -9.33
N GLY A 12 7.42 14.63 -10.46
CA GLY A 12 7.57 15.20 -11.80
C GLY A 12 9.01 15.22 -12.34
N GLN A 13 10.01 14.85 -11.53
CA GLN A 13 11.41 14.72 -11.97
C GLN A 13 11.83 13.26 -12.01
N ASN A 14 11.88 12.61 -10.85
CA ASN A 14 12.27 11.20 -10.69
C ASN A 14 11.26 10.39 -9.88
N LEU A 15 10.14 10.99 -9.49
CA LEU A 15 9.02 10.35 -8.83
C LEU A 15 7.72 10.67 -9.59
N LYS A 16 6.91 9.65 -9.86
CA LYS A 16 5.53 9.81 -10.34
C LYS A 16 4.59 9.25 -9.27
N VAL A 17 3.60 10.04 -8.86
CA VAL A 17 2.63 9.62 -7.85
C VAL A 17 1.28 9.41 -8.52
N GLU A 18 0.87 8.16 -8.60
CA GLU A 18 -0.47 7.78 -9.03
C GLU A 18 -1.39 7.71 -7.81
N ARG A 19 -2.56 8.34 -7.89
CA ARG A 19 -3.51 8.39 -6.78
C ARG A 19 -4.81 7.69 -7.18
N ALA A 20 -5.25 6.77 -6.34
CA ALA A 20 -6.48 6.01 -6.54
C ALA A 20 -7.35 6.13 -5.28
N TYR A 21 -8.38 6.99 -5.34
CA TYR A 21 -9.26 7.25 -4.20
C TYR A 21 -10.60 6.55 -4.38
N GLY A 22 -11.02 5.81 -3.34
CA GLY A 22 -12.32 5.15 -3.30
C GLY A 22 -13.48 6.08 -2.91
N ASP A 23 -13.20 7.30 -2.45
CA ASP A 23 -14.20 8.29 -2.00
C ASP A 23 -15.19 7.72 -0.96
N GLY A 24 -14.70 6.88 -0.04
CA GLY A 24 -15.51 6.18 0.96
C GLY A 24 -16.28 4.96 0.44
N ARG A 25 -16.17 4.64 -0.86
CA ARG A 25 -16.83 3.48 -1.48
C ARG A 25 -15.88 2.28 -1.58
N GLU A 26 -16.02 1.35 -0.63
CA GLU A 26 -15.17 0.16 -0.56
C GLU A 26 -15.33 -0.77 -1.78
N ASP A 27 -16.51 -0.79 -2.40
CA ASP A 27 -16.82 -1.57 -3.61
C ASP A 27 -15.97 -1.15 -4.82
N ARG A 28 -15.42 0.07 -4.84
CA ARG A 28 -14.53 0.54 -5.91
C ARG A 28 -13.09 0.11 -5.74
N LEU A 29 -12.67 -0.24 -4.52
CA LEU A 29 -11.27 -0.49 -4.19
C LEU A 29 -10.64 -1.63 -5.02
N PRO A 30 -11.35 -2.74 -5.34
CA PRO A 30 -10.80 -3.76 -6.23
C PRO A 30 -10.42 -3.21 -7.62
N ALA A 31 -11.32 -2.46 -8.26
CA ALA A 31 -11.07 -1.90 -9.59
C ALA A 31 -9.92 -0.88 -9.60
N LEU A 32 -9.84 -0.07 -8.53
CA LEU A 32 -8.76 0.90 -8.33
C LEU A 32 -7.40 0.20 -8.11
N ALA A 33 -7.38 -0.87 -7.33
CA ALA A 33 -6.17 -1.66 -7.11
C ALA A 33 -5.66 -2.28 -8.42
N GLU A 34 -6.55 -2.86 -9.23
CA GLU A 34 -6.19 -3.39 -10.54
C GLU A 34 -5.67 -2.30 -11.49
N GLU A 35 -6.22 -1.09 -11.41
CA GLU A 35 -5.74 0.04 -12.21
C GLU A 35 -4.29 0.39 -11.88
N LEU A 36 -3.93 0.43 -10.60
CA LEU A 36 -2.54 0.65 -10.17
C LEU A 36 -1.61 -0.45 -10.70
N VAL A 37 -2.06 -1.72 -10.69
CA VAL A 37 -1.31 -2.85 -11.27
C VAL A 37 -1.12 -2.67 -12.77
N ARG A 38 -2.18 -2.29 -13.50
CA ARG A 38 -2.11 -2.04 -14.95
C ARG A 38 -1.20 -0.87 -15.29
N ARG A 39 -1.15 0.16 -14.43
CA ARG A 39 -0.23 1.31 -14.55
C ARG A 39 1.24 0.94 -14.27
N ARG A 40 1.52 -0.29 -13.81
CA ARG A 40 2.86 -0.81 -13.51
C ARG A 40 3.65 0.07 -12.55
N VAL A 41 2.99 0.49 -11.46
CA VAL A 41 3.67 1.22 -10.39
C VAL A 41 4.72 0.34 -9.70
N ASP A 42 5.79 0.95 -9.21
CA ASP A 42 6.89 0.23 -8.56
C ASP A 42 6.57 -0.18 -7.12
N VAL A 43 5.77 0.62 -6.41
CA VAL A 43 5.32 0.38 -5.03
C VAL A 43 3.91 0.93 -4.87
N ILE A 44 3.06 0.23 -4.11
CA ILE A 44 1.72 0.70 -3.74
C ILE A 44 1.69 1.04 -2.25
N TRP A 45 1.20 2.25 -1.93
CA TRP A 45 0.88 2.62 -0.56
C TRP A 45 -0.63 2.53 -0.31
N ALA A 46 -1.05 1.61 0.56
CA ALA A 46 -2.45 1.36 0.87
C ALA A 46 -2.84 1.88 2.26
N LEU A 47 -3.93 2.65 2.33
CA LEU A 47 -4.43 3.25 3.58
C LEU A 47 -5.66 2.48 4.10
N GLY A 48 -5.51 1.89 5.29
CA GLY A 48 -6.56 1.15 5.97
C GLY A 48 -6.78 -0.29 5.47
N PRO A 49 -7.49 -1.13 6.25
CA PRO A 49 -7.68 -2.55 5.94
C PRO A 49 -8.32 -2.83 4.57
N PRO A 50 -9.42 -2.17 4.16
CA PRO A 50 -10.07 -2.46 2.87
C PRO A 50 -9.13 -2.22 1.68
N SER A 51 -8.39 -1.12 1.68
CA SER A 51 -7.44 -0.77 0.63
C SER A 51 -6.28 -1.78 0.55
N ALA A 52 -5.73 -2.15 1.72
CA ALA A 52 -4.62 -3.10 1.78
C ALA A 52 -5.04 -4.50 1.29
N VAL A 53 -6.22 -4.97 1.69
CA VAL A 53 -6.77 -6.26 1.24
C VAL A 53 -7.07 -6.25 -0.26
N ALA A 54 -7.71 -5.19 -0.78
CA ALA A 54 -7.97 -5.07 -2.21
C ALA A 54 -6.68 -5.10 -3.03
N THR A 55 -5.66 -4.37 -2.59
CA THR A 55 -4.35 -4.32 -3.25
C THR A 55 -3.64 -5.67 -3.21
N ALA A 56 -3.61 -6.35 -2.06
CA ALA A 56 -2.97 -7.66 -1.91
C ALA A 56 -3.66 -8.79 -2.70
N ARG A 57 -4.94 -8.60 -3.04
CA ARG A 57 -5.67 -9.47 -3.98
C ARG A 57 -5.31 -9.17 -5.44
N ALA A 58 -5.12 -7.90 -5.78
CA ALA A 58 -4.82 -7.46 -7.15
C ALA A 58 -3.38 -7.83 -7.58
N THR A 59 -2.43 -7.93 -6.65
CA THR A 59 -1.04 -8.25 -6.99
C THR A 59 -0.29 -9.00 -5.88
N ARG A 60 0.65 -9.86 -6.30
CA ARG A 60 1.63 -10.55 -5.44
C ARG A 60 3.07 -10.15 -5.76
N THR A 61 3.28 -9.31 -6.77
CA THR A 61 4.61 -8.98 -7.31
C THR A 61 5.00 -7.53 -7.07
N ILE A 62 4.03 -6.61 -7.00
CA ILE A 62 4.29 -5.22 -6.65
C ILE A 62 4.35 -5.11 -5.12
N PRO A 63 5.43 -4.57 -4.53
CA PRO A 63 5.51 -4.32 -3.10
C PRO A 63 4.36 -3.43 -2.60
N ILE A 64 3.75 -3.84 -1.49
CA ILE A 64 2.67 -3.11 -0.83
C ILE A 64 3.18 -2.63 0.52
N VAL A 65 3.22 -1.31 0.70
CA VAL A 65 3.38 -0.66 2.00
C VAL A 65 2.00 -0.26 2.48
N PHE A 66 1.65 -0.51 3.74
CA PHE A 66 0.33 -0.14 4.26
C PHE A 66 0.42 0.59 5.60
N TRP A 67 -0.58 1.43 5.87
CA TRP A 67 -0.70 2.17 7.12
C TRP A 67 -2.15 2.14 7.63
N GLY A 68 -2.34 2.16 8.96
CA GLY A 68 -3.66 2.11 9.58
C GLY A 68 -4.36 0.76 9.46
N VAL A 69 -3.62 -0.33 9.27
CA VAL A 69 -4.18 -1.70 9.14
C VAL A 69 -4.11 -2.42 10.48
N SER A 70 -5.26 -2.65 11.10
CA SER A 70 -5.38 -3.53 12.27
C SER A 70 -5.38 -5.00 11.84
N PHE A 71 -4.78 -5.87 12.67
CA PHE A 71 -4.79 -7.33 12.47
C PHE A 71 -4.25 -7.80 11.10
N PRO A 72 -3.06 -7.35 10.66
CA PRO A 72 -2.55 -7.64 9.32
C PRO A 72 -2.22 -9.13 9.10
N VAL A 73 -2.01 -9.90 10.17
CA VAL A 73 -1.78 -11.36 10.08
C VAL A 73 -3.10 -12.09 9.82
N GLU A 74 -4.16 -11.72 10.55
CA GLU A 74 -5.50 -12.27 10.42
C GLU A 74 -6.12 -11.93 9.06
N LEU A 75 -5.81 -10.74 8.53
CA LEU A 75 -6.19 -10.32 7.18
C LEU A 75 -5.37 -11.02 6.07
N GLY A 76 -4.37 -11.83 6.43
CA GLY A 76 -3.51 -12.52 5.48
C GLY A 76 -2.54 -11.61 4.71
N LEU A 77 -2.33 -10.38 5.18
CA LEU A 77 -1.45 -9.39 4.55
C LEU A 77 0.02 -9.61 4.94
N VAL A 78 0.27 -10.13 6.13
CA VAL A 78 1.61 -10.48 6.61
C VAL A 78 1.61 -11.91 7.12
N ARG A 79 2.60 -12.69 6.68
CA ARG A 79 2.82 -14.01 7.26
C ARG A 79 3.40 -13.86 8.65
N ARG A 80 2.82 -14.55 9.64
CA ARG A 80 3.39 -14.66 10.98
C ARG A 80 4.81 -15.22 10.87
N SER A 81 5.82 -14.44 11.26
CA SER A 81 7.14 -14.98 11.52
C SER A 81 7.11 -15.71 12.87
N GLY A 82 7.68 -16.91 12.92
CA GLY A 82 7.95 -17.57 14.20
C GLY A 82 8.96 -16.75 15.00
N ALA A 83 8.67 -16.56 16.29
CA ALA A 83 9.48 -15.89 17.31
C ALA A 83 9.49 -14.34 17.32
N SER A 84 9.21 -13.86 18.54
CA SER A 84 9.00 -12.49 18.99
C SER A 84 10.25 -11.61 18.97
N ARG A 85 10.11 -10.41 18.43
CA ARG A 85 10.66 -9.17 19.01
C ARG A 85 9.83 -8.00 18.49
N GLY A 86 8.95 -7.51 19.35
CA GLY A 86 8.14 -6.34 19.05
C GLY A 86 9.03 -5.14 18.79
N VAL A 87 8.93 -4.59 17.58
CA VAL A 87 9.31 -3.21 17.31
C VAL A 87 7.99 -2.49 17.09
N TYR A 88 7.52 -1.82 18.14
CA TYR A 88 6.47 -0.82 18.05
C TYR A 88 7.10 0.41 17.40
N TRP A 89 6.70 0.75 16.17
CA TRP A 89 7.11 2.01 15.55
C TRP A 89 6.13 3.10 16.02
N PRO A 90 6.61 4.17 16.69
CA PRO A 90 5.77 5.29 17.11
C PRO A 90 5.20 6.08 15.92
#